data_AF-A0A8J7ND27-F1
#
_entry.id   AF-A0A8J7ND27-F1
#
_cell.length_a   1.000
_cell.length_b   1.000
_cell.length_c   1.000
_cell.angle_alpha   90.00
_cell.angle_beta   90.00
_cell.angle_gamma   90.00
#
_symmetry.space_group_name_H-M   'P 1'
#
loop_
_entity.id
_entity.type
_entity.pdbx_description
1 polymer ?
#
loop_
_entity_poly.entity_id
_entity_poly.type
_entity_poly.pdbx_seq_one_letter_code
_entity_poly.pdbx_strand_id
1 'polypeptide(L)'
;MHEITIRVYYEDTDLAGIVYYANYLRFIERGRSELLRDAGIDQVRLKDEAGLVFAVRRVEADYLSPAKFDDLLTVRTRVTGETGARIAM
;
A
#
# COMPACT_ATOMS: atom_id res chain seq x y z
N MET A 1 13.97 4.13 -1.62
CA MET A 1 12.63 4.50 -1.14
C MET A 1 11.78 4.67 -2.39
N HIS A 2 10.67 3.96 -2.46
CA HIS A 2 9.75 3.98 -3.60
C HIS A 2 8.60 4.93 -3.31
N GLU A 3 8.09 5.65 -4.31
CA GLU A 3 7.02 6.63 -4.13
C GLU A 3 5.97 6.48 -5.23
N ILE A 4 4.70 6.53 -4.83
CA ILE A 4 3.58 6.70 -5.76
C ILE A 4 2.75 7.90 -5.35
N THR A 5 2.07 8.47 -6.33
CA THR A 5 1.12 9.55 -6.12
C THR A 5 -0.30 9.00 -6.18
N ILE A 6 -1.13 9.37 -5.21
CA ILE A 6 -2.55 8.99 -5.14
C ILE A 6 -3.39 10.25 -5.00
N ARG A 7 -4.37 10.43 -5.89
CA ARG A 7 -5.44 11.40 -5.72
C ARG A 7 -6.52 10.81 -4.83
N VAL A 8 -6.97 11.57 -3.84
CA VAL A 8 -8.12 11.22 -3.02
C VAL A 8 -9.41 11.51 -3.80
N TYR A 9 -10.23 10.49 -4.02
CA TYR A 9 -11.54 10.61 -4.66
C TYR A 9 -12.68 10.55 -3.64
N TYR A 10 -13.90 10.90 -4.07
CA TYR A 10 -15.07 10.87 -3.21
C TYR A 10 -15.30 9.49 -2.56
N GLU A 11 -15.02 8.40 -3.29
CA GLU A 11 -15.12 7.01 -2.78
C GLU A 11 -14.15 6.69 -1.64
N ASP A 12 -13.07 7.47 -1.50
CA ASP A 12 -12.11 7.31 -0.43
C ASP A 12 -12.61 7.96 0.87
N THR A 13 -13.58 8.87 0.79
CA THR A 13 -14.06 9.69 1.92
C THR A 13 -15.29 9.12 2.63
N ASP A 14 -15.51 9.52 3.88
CA ASP A 14 -16.71 9.19 4.66
C ASP A 14 -17.57 10.42 5.03
N LEU A 15 -18.59 10.21 5.87
CA LEU A 15 -19.53 11.24 6.29
C LEU A 15 -18.85 12.42 7.03
N ALA A 16 -17.65 12.24 7.58
CA ALA A 16 -16.88 13.30 8.21
C ALA A 16 -16.13 14.19 7.21
N GLY A 17 -16.20 13.89 5.91
CA GLY A 17 -15.59 14.68 4.84
C GLY A 17 -14.07 14.49 4.72
N ILE A 18 -13.54 13.40 5.27
CA ILE A 18 -12.14 13.01 5.22
C ILE A 18 -12.00 11.57 4.73
N VAL A 19 -10.80 11.15 4.38
CA VAL A 19 -10.53 9.75 3.99
C VAL A 19 -10.91 8.81 5.14
N TYR A 20 -11.76 7.82 4.83
CA TYR A 20 -12.11 6.77 5.78
C TYR A 20 -10.85 5.99 6.17
N TYR A 21 -10.64 5.76 7.48
CA TYR A 21 -9.37 5.22 7.98
C TYR A 21 -8.91 3.93 7.25
N ALA A 22 -9.84 3.02 6.91
CA ALA A 22 -9.49 1.77 6.24
C ALA A 22 -9.03 1.96 4.78
N ASN A 23 -9.38 3.07 4.13
CA ASN A 23 -8.96 3.35 2.75
C ASN A 23 -7.47 3.70 2.65
N TYR A 24 -6.84 4.17 3.74
CA TYR A 24 -5.38 4.29 3.80
C TYR A 24 -4.68 2.94 3.60
N LEU A 25 -5.29 1.82 4.00
CA LEU A 25 -4.73 0.49 3.76
C LEU A 25 -4.65 0.16 2.26
N ARG A 26 -5.60 0.64 1.45
CA ARG A 26 -5.56 0.50 -0.01
C ARG A 26 -4.40 1.30 -0.60
N PHE A 27 -4.14 2.49 -0.06
CA PHE A 27 -3.03 3.34 -0.51
C PHE A 27 -1.67 2.70 -0.19
N ILE A 28 -1.53 2.16 1.03
CA ILE A 28 -0.34 1.42 1.47
C ILE A 28 -0.14 0.16 0.63
N GLU A 29 -1.21 -0.58 0.33
CA GLU A 29 -1.16 -1.79 -0.50
C GLU A 29 -0.68 -1.49 -1.92
N ARG A 30 -1.18 -0.42 -2.55
CA ARG A 30 -0.68 0.04 -3.86
C ARG A 30 0.81 0.36 -3.81
N GLY A 31 1.27 1.06 -2.78
CA GLY A 31 2.69 1.40 -2.60
C GLY A 31 3.57 0.15 -2.49
N ARG A 32 3.12 -0.87 -1.76
CA ARG A 32 3.78 -2.18 -1.69
C ARG A 32 3.80 -2.89 -3.04
N SER A 33 2.65 -2.98 -3.71
CA SER A 33 2.52 -3.72 -4.96
C SER A 33 3.38 -3.10 -6.07
N GLU A 34 3.44 -1.77 -6.16
CA GLU A 34 4.30 -1.07 -7.11
C GLU A 34 5.80 -1.17 -6.72
N LEU A 35 6.14 -1.12 -5.43
CA LEU A 35 7.53 -1.41 -4.99
C LEU A 35 7.99 -2.81 -5.44
N LEU A 36 7.13 -3.83 -5.26
CA LEU A 36 7.44 -5.20 -5.67
C LEU A 36 7.56 -5.30 -7.20
N ARG A 37 6.68 -4.63 -7.94
CA ARG A 37 6.73 -4.56 -9.42
C ARG A 37 8.05 -3.95 -9.90
N ASP A 38 8.45 -2.82 -9.33
CA ASP A 38 9.71 -2.14 -9.68
C ASP A 38 10.94 -2.97 -9.30
N ALA A 39 10.84 -3.81 -8.28
CA ALA A 39 11.86 -4.79 -7.92
C ALA A 39 11.88 -6.03 -8.84
N GLY A 40 11.04 -6.09 -9.88
CA GLY A 40 10.95 -7.21 -10.82
C GLY A 40 10.14 -8.40 -10.30
N ILE A 41 9.40 -8.23 -9.20
CA ILE A 41 8.55 -9.27 -8.61
C ILE A 41 7.15 -9.19 -9.22
N ASP A 42 6.93 -10.00 -10.25
CA ASP A 42 5.59 -10.21 -10.81
C ASP A 42 4.80 -11.17 -9.92
N GLN A 43 3.89 -10.61 -9.11
CA GLN A 43 3.06 -11.37 -8.17
C GLN A 43 2.06 -12.30 -8.87
N VAL A 44 1.61 -11.97 -10.09
CA VAL A 44 0.69 -12.83 -10.86
C VAL A 44 1.47 -14.04 -11.37
N ARG A 45 2.64 -13.80 -11.98
CA ARG A 45 3.51 -14.87 -12.43
C ARG A 45 3.96 -15.78 -11.27
N LEU A 46 4.28 -15.19 -10.12
CA LEU A 46 4.65 -15.92 -8.90
C LEU A 46 3.54 -16.88 -8.44
N LYS A 47 2.29 -16.43 -8.52
CA LYS A 47 1.12 -17.27 -8.22
C LYS A 47 0.95 -18.36 -9.26
N ASP A 48 0.99 -18.02 -10.54
CA ASP A 48 0.63 -18.93 -11.63
C ASP A 48 1.70 -19.99 -11.89
N GLU A 49 2.99 -19.64 -11.78
CA GLU A 49 4.11 -20.55 -12.05
C GLU A 49 4.59 -21.31 -10.82
N ALA A 50 4.55 -20.68 -9.63
CA ALA A 50 5.11 -21.26 -8.41
C ALA A 50 4.05 -21.57 -7.32
N GLY A 51 2.79 -21.18 -7.52
CA GLY A 51 1.74 -21.34 -6.50
C GLY A 51 1.96 -20.47 -5.26
N LEU A 52 2.79 -19.43 -5.34
CA LEU A 52 3.20 -18.60 -4.22
C LEU A 52 2.44 -17.26 -4.23
N VAL A 53 1.97 -16.84 -3.06
CA VAL A 53 1.26 -15.57 -2.87
C VAL A 53 1.76 -14.84 -1.62
N PHE A 54 1.74 -13.52 -1.65
CA PHE A 54 2.00 -12.70 -0.46
C PHE A 54 0.72 -12.54 0.36
N ALA A 55 0.74 -13.04 1.59
CA ALA A 55 -0.31 -12.78 2.59
C ALA A 55 0.15 -11.69 3.57
N VAL A 56 -0.72 -10.71 3.82
CA VAL A 56 -0.47 -9.66 4.82
C VAL A 56 -0.68 -10.25 6.22
N ARG A 57 0.39 -10.34 7.02
CA ARG A 57 0.35 -10.90 8.38
C ARG A 57 0.03 -9.85 9.46
N ARG A 58 0.49 -8.62 9.30
CA ARG A 58 0.37 -7.54 10.28
C ARG A 58 0.40 -6.19 9.56
N VAL A 59 -0.48 -5.28 9.98
CA VAL A 59 -0.46 -3.88 9.59
C VAL A 59 -0.65 -3.03 10.84
N GLU A 60 0.15 -2.00 10.98
CA GLU A 60 0.04 -0.96 12.00
C GLU A 60 0.00 0.38 11.28
N ALA A 61 -0.87 1.27 11.74
CA ALA A 61 -1.03 2.59 11.16
C ALA A 61 -1.40 3.59 12.25
N ASP A 62 -0.63 4.67 12.32
CA ASP A 62 -0.93 5.84 13.12
C ASP A 62 -1.52 6.94 12.22
N TYR A 63 -2.74 7.38 12.53
CA TYR A 63 -3.45 8.39 11.75
C TYR A 63 -3.21 9.77 12.36
N LEU A 64 -2.24 10.51 11.81
CA LEU A 64 -1.77 11.78 12.39
C LEU A 64 -2.56 13.01 11.90
N SER A 65 -2.94 13.01 10.63
CA SER A 65 -3.71 14.09 10.00
C SER A 65 -4.64 13.51 8.94
N PRO A 66 -5.89 14.00 8.83
CA PRO A 66 -6.79 13.56 7.79
C PRO A 66 -6.36 14.09 6.42
N ALA A 67 -6.61 13.30 5.39
CA ALA A 67 -6.64 13.75 4.00
C ALA A 67 -8.10 13.98 3.59
N LYS A 68 -8.31 14.83 2.58
CA LYS A 68 -9.61 15.27 2.09
C LYS A 68 -9.76 14.99 0.60
N PHE A 69 -11.00 15.11 0.13
CA PHE A 69 -11.28 15.06 -1.30
C PHE A 69 -10.35 16.00 -2.08
N ASP A 70 -9.87 15.50 -3.22
CA ASP A 70 -8.94 16.17 -4.11
C ASP A 70 -7.53 16.40 -3.55
N ASP A 71 -7.17 15.91 -2.37
CA ASP A 71 -5.77 15.92 -1.94
C ASP A 71 -4.91 15.02 -2.85
N LEU A 72 -3.69 15.49 -3.15
CA LEU A 72 -2.67 14.69 -3.84
C LEU A 72 -1.68 14.16 -2.80
N LEU A 73 -1.78 12.87 -2.49
CA LEU A 73 -0.95 12.21 -1.49
C LEU A 73 0.27 11.56 -2.14
N THR A 74 1.42 11.67 -1.48
CA THR A 74 2.61 10.86 -1.78
C THR A 74 2.66 9.68 -0.81
N VAL A 75 2.52 8.47 -1.33
CA VAL A 75 2.73 7.24 -0.56
C VAL A 75 4.17 6.82 -0.74
N ARG A 76 4.94 6.82 0.35
CA ARG A 76 6.33 6.37 0.36
C ARG A 76 6.44 5.00 0.98
N THR A 77 7.09 4.08 0.28
CA THR A 77 7.26 2.69 0.71
C THR A 77 8.73 2.32 0.70
N ARG A 78 9.19 1.59 1.71
CA ARG A 78 10.56 1.07 1.76
C ARG A 78 10.54 -0.30 2.43
N VAL A 79 11.46 -1.18 2.04
CA VAL A 79 11.72 -2.40 2.80
C VAL A 79 12.50 -2.03 4.06
N THR A 80 12.05 -2.51 5.21
CA THR A 80 12.70 -2.29 6.52
C THR A 80 13.41 -3.55 7.03
N GLY A 81 13.11 -4.71 6.46
CA GLY A 81 13.83 -5.94 6.71
C GLY A 81 13.24 -7.11 5.92
N GLU A 82 14.03 -8.16 5.73
CA GLU A 82 13.61 -9.36 5.01
C GLU A 82 14.22 -10.62 5.61
N THR A 83 13.48 -11.73 5.51
CA THR A 83 13.93 -13.09 5.78
C THR A 83 13.46 -13.98 4.63
N GLY A 84 13.87 -15.26 4.62
CA GLY A 84 13.52 -16.18 3.54
C GLY A 84 12.02 -16.36 3.25
N ALA A 85 11.13 -15.98 4.16
CA ALA A 85 9.67 -16.06 3.99
C ALA A 85 8.90 -14.81 4.45
N ARG A 86 9.58 -13.70 4.73
CA ARG A 86 8.93 -12.47 5.22
C ARG A 86 9.64 -11.24 4.69
N ILE A 87 8.85 -10.28 4.20
CA ILE A 87 9.29 -8.92 3.91
C ILE A 87 8.56 -7.99 4.88
N ALA A 88 9.31 -7.11 5.54
CA ALA A 88 8.80 -6.03 6.38
C ALA A 88 8.97 -4.71 5.62
N MET A 89 7.97 -3.85 5.72
CA MET A 89 7.90 -2.56 5.04
C MET A 89 7.46 -1.49 6.04
#